data_AF-A0A934GQA6-F1
#
_entry.id   AF-A0A934GQA6-F1
#
_cell.length_a   1.000
_cell.length_b   1.000
_cell.length_c   1.000
_cell.angle_alpha   90.00
_cell.angle_beta   90.00
_cell.angle_gamma   90.00
#
_symmetry.space_group_name_H-M   'P 1'
#
loop_
_entity.id
_entity.type
_entity.pdbx_description
1 polymer ?
#
loop_
_entity_poly.entity_id
_entity_poly.type
_entity_poly.pdbx_seq_one_letter_code
_entity_poly.pdbx_strand_id
1 'polypeptide(L)'
;MTQPNLVSRVRRSIRRQTFWGENDRDRMHLTVSDLVLHLHPRTVPAASLRFTYTFGLGGLAILLLAIMVVTGILLMFAYTPSTDMAYTSIIGLGQNIWFGQLIRNLHHWSANLLLIVAGLHMLRVLYTGAFHTPREFNWQIGLALLGLVIAANFTGYLLPWDQLGYWAVTVATSLIDSIPLVGHDVRIWLLGGDQVNETTLHNFYVLHVMLIPLGLLIATSFHIWRVRKDGISVPRGLKKSGISTEKLTTIPHLISREFVFGLLIVALLLAWATWIDAPLGASANPNQPPNPTKTTWYFMGLQEFLLHVYPSVAGVTIIGLLIIALMLLPYWQDTADSTGIWFRSKRARWICAVSFPIGVGIALSNILLTEISTNSGILPLMTALLLIGFYAWVLRRRGADAGEIRLALITLVSGIFVTLTIVGIGFRGEGMALRSAWS
;
A
#
# COMPACT_ATOMS: atom_id res chain seq x y z
N MET A 1 -52.96 -17.96 -19.74
CA MET A 1 -51.68 -17.42 -19.22
C MET A 1 -51.43 -16.08 -19.89
N THR A 2 -51.49 -14.97 -19.16
CA THR A 2 -51.28 -13.63 -19.71
C THR A 2 -49.81 -13.43 -20.05
N GLN A 3 -49.52 -12.97 -21.27
CA GLN A 3 -48.16 -12.66 -21.71
C GLN A 3 -47.54 -11.58 -20.79
N PRO A 4 -46.32 -11.79 -20.27
CA PRO A 4 -45.65 -10.78 -19.46
C PRO A 4 -45.46 -9.48 -20.26
N ASN A 5 -45.70 -8.33 -19.63
CA ASN A 5 -45.56 -7.02 -20.29
C ASN A 5 -44.11 -6.77 -20.77
N LEU A 6 -43.92 -5.84 -21.71
CA LEU A 6 -42.61 -5.57 -22.33
C LEU A 6 -41.52 -5.28 -21.29
N VAL A 7 -41.82 -4.50 -20.24
CA VAL A 7 -40.89 -4.18 -19.15
C VAL A 7 -40.44 -5.44 -18.42
N SER A 8 -41.36 -6.34 -18.11
CA SER A 8 -41.04 -7.60 -17.44
C SER A 8 -40.26 -8.56 -18.35
N ARG A 9 -40.52 -8.54 -19.67
CA ARG A 9 -39.72 -9.30 -20.66
C ARG A 9 -38.30 -8.77 -20.79
N VAL A 10 -38.11 -7.46 -20.91
CA VAL A 10 -36.79 -6.81 -20.93
C VAL A 10 -36.05 -7.04 -19.61
N ARG A 11 -36.77 -6.93 -18.49
CA ARG A 11 -36.20 -7.24 -17.18
C ARG A 11 -35.77 -8.71 -17.08
N ARG A 12 -36.58 -9.65 -17.57
CA ARG A 12 -36.24 -11.09 -17.60
C ARG A 12 -35.12 -11.44 -18.59
N SER A 13 -34.98 -10.69 -19.69
CA SER A 13 -33.88 -10.90 -20.65
C SER A 13 -32.54 -10.43 -20.07
N ILE A 14 -32.56 -9.39 -19.23
CA ILE A 14 -31.36 -8.89 -18.53
C ILE A 14 -31.08 -9.72 -17.25
N ARG A 15 -32.11 -10.09 -16.48
CA ARG A 15 -32.00 -10.85 -15.24
C ARG A 15 -33.04 -11.96 -15.17
N ARG A 16 -32.58 -13.21 -15.26
CA ARG A 16 -33.43 -14.41 -15.26
C ARG A 16 -33.86 -14.88 -13.85
N GLN A 17 -33.23 -14.40 -12.77
CA GLN A 17 -33.46 -14.83 -11.39
C GLN A 17 -33.57 -13.64 -10.41
N THR A 18 -34.19 -13.86 -9.24
CA THR A 18 -34.29 -12.87 -8.15
C THR A 18 -32.95 -12.72 -7.42
N PHE A 19 -32.59 -11.50 -7.00
CA PHE A 19 -31.24 -11.19 -6.47
C PHE A 19 -30.86 -11.95 -5.18
N TRP A 20 -31.83 -12.37 -4.38
CA TRP A 20 -31.57 -12.97 -3.06
C TRP A 20 -31.50 -14.51 -3.07
N GLY A 21 -31.94 -15.16 -4.16
CA GLY A 21 -32.13 -16.61 -4.26
C GLY A 21 -33.10 -17.15 -3.20
N GLU A 22 -33.97 -18.08 -3.58
CA GLU A 22 -34.94 -18.66 -2.62
C GLU A 22 -34.29 -19.75 -1.75
N ASN A 23 -33.26 -20.40 -2.27
CA ASN A 23 -32.48 -21.44 -1.58
C ASN A 23 -30.96 -21.29 -1.86
N ASP A 24 -30.14 -22.09 -1.19
CA ASP A 24 -28.68 -22.00 -1.31
C ASP A 24 -28.15 -22.39 -2.70
N ARG A 25 -28.82 -23.29 -3.42
CA ARG A 25 -28.43 -23.65 -4.79
C ARG A 25 -28.60 -22.46 -5.73
N ASP A 26 -29.71 -21.74 -5.61
CA ASP A 26 -29.97 -20.53 -6.40
C ASP A 26 -28.94 -19.44 -6.10
N ARG A 27 -28.60 -19.22 -4.82
CA ARG A 27 -27.56 -18.26 -4.41
C ARG A 27 -26.19 -18.61 -4.99
N MET A 28 -25.84 -19.89 -5.02
CA MET A 28 -24.60 -20.36 -5.64
C MET A 28 -24.61 -20.16 -7.16
N HIS A 29 -25.74 -20.41 -7.83
CA HIS A 29 -25.89 -20.14 -9.27
C HIS A 29 -25.74 -18.64 -9.57
N LEU A 30 -26.39 -17.77 -8.80
CA LEU A 30 -26.28 -16.31 -8.93
C LEU A 30 -24.82 -15.84 -8.87
N THR A 31 -24.05 -16.35 -7.92
CA THR A 31 -22.63 -16.01 -7.73
C THR A 31 -21.77 -16.38 -8.96
N VAL A 32 -22.19 -17.39 -9.72
CA VAL A 32 -21.46 -17.85 -10.91
C VAL A 32 -21.93 -17.13 -12.17
N SER A 33 -23.23 -16.85 -12.27
CA SER A 33 -23.87 -16.29 -13.46
C SER A 33 -23.82 -14.76 -13.55
N ASP A 34 -23.62 -14.06 -12.42
CA ASP A 34 -23.56 -12.60 -12.38
C ASP A 34 -22.11 -12.12 -12.45
N LEU A 35 -21.81 -11.17 -13.35
CA LEU A 35 -20.46 -10.68 -13.61
C LEU A 35 -19.79 -10.07 -12.36
N VAL A 36 -20.56 -9.35 -11.53
CA VAL A 36 -20.04 -8.67 -10.34
C VAL A 36 -19.83 -9.67 -9.21
N LEU A 37 -20.82 -10.54 -8.98
CA LEU A 37 -20.71 -11.57 -7.94
C LEU A 37 -19.70 -12.67 -8.29
N HIS A 38 -19.35 -12.79 -9.58
CA HIS A 38 -18.26 -13.64 -10.02
C HIS A 38 -16.91 -13.19 -9.44
N LEU A 39 -16.76 -12.01 -8.85
CA LEU A 39 -15.54 -11.65 -8.11
C LEU A 39 -15.40 -12.42 -6.80
N HIS A 40 -16.46 -13.03 -6.29
CA HIS A 40 -16.45 -13.79 -5.05
C HIS A 40 -16.45 -15.31 -5.30
N PRO A 41 -15.95 -16.12 -4.36
CA PRO A 41 -16.19 -17.56 -4.38
C PRO A 41 -17.67 -17.86 -4.06
N ARG A 42 -18.17 -19.06 -4.37
CA ARG A 42 -19.57 -19.46 -4.07
C ARG A 42 -19.87 -19.51 -2.57
N THR A 43 -18.88 -19.96 -1.81
CA THR A 43 -18.96 -20.11 -0.35
C THR A 43 -17.64 -19.71 0.28
N VAL A 44 -17.68 -19.22 1.51
CA VAL A 44 -16.50 -18.87 2.30
C VAL A 44 -16.53 -19.56 3.66
N PRO A 45 -15.37 -19.95 4.22
CA PRO A 45 -15.31 -20.45 5.59
C PRO A 45 -15.88 -19.42 6.57
N ALA A 46 -16.80 -19.82 7.45
CA ALA A 46 -17.41 -18.90 8.42
C ALA A 46 -16.35 -18.17 9.29
N ALA A 47 -15.30 -18.91 9.65
CA ALA A 47 -14.17 -18.41 10.43
C ALA A 47 -13.38 -17.27 9.74
N SER A 48 -13.32 -17.22 8.41
CA SER A 48 -12.62 -16.13 7.69
C SER A 48 -13.44 -14.84 7.62
N LEU A 49 -14.75 -14.90 7.95
CA LEU A 49 -15.63 -13.72 8.00
C LEU A 49 -15.46 -12.88 9.27
N ARG A 50 -14.60 -13.30 10.21
CA ARG A 50 -14.31 -12.52 11.41
C ARG A 50 -13.55 -11.26 11.02
N PHE A 51 -14.11 -10.10 11.35
CA PHE A 51 -13.49 -8.80 11.05
C PHE A 51 -12.07 -8.72 11.60
N THR A 52 -11.82 -9.17 12.83
CA THR A 52 -10.49 -9.14 13.47
C THR A 52 -9.42 -10.02 12.80
N TYR A 53 -9.82 -10.88 11.86
CA TYR A 53 -8.88 -11.73 11.14
C TYR A 53 -8.36 -11.08 9.85
N THR A 54 -9.25 -10.52 9.02
CA THR A 54 -8.89 -9.90 7.73
C THR A 54 -8.90 -8.38 7.77
N PHE A 55 -9.56 -7.79 8.76
CA PHE A 55 -9.89 -6.36 8.90
C PHE A 55 -10.60 -5.77 7.68
N GLY A 56 -11.18 -6.61 6.80
CA GLY A 56 -11.76 -6.15 5.54
C GLY A 56 -10.74 -5.52 4.56
N LEU A 57 -9.43 -5.62 4.83
CA LEU A 57 -8.40 -4.81 4.15
C LEU A 57 -8.35 -5.06 2.63
N GLY A 58 -8.56 -6.31 2.18
CA GLY A 58 -8.55 -6.63 0.75
C GLY A 58 -9.75 -6.02 0.01
N GLY A 59 -10.96 -6.15 0.57
CA GLY A 59 -12.16 -5.54 0.00
C GLY A 59 -12.11 -4.02 0.04
N LEU A 60 -11.56 -3.45 1.12
CA LEU A 60 -11.35 -2.01 1.25
C LEU A 60 -10.37 -1.48 0.19
N ALA A 61 -9.26 -2.18 -0.08
CA ALA A 61 -8.33 -1.79 -1.13
C ALA A 61 -9.00 -1.73 -2.51
N ILE A 62 -9.86 -2.71 -2.84
CA ILE A 62 -10.64 -2.72 -4.10
C ILE A 62 -11.62 -1.54 -4.15
N LEU A 63 -12.33 -1.27 -3.05
CA LEU A 63 -13.25 -0.14 -2.95
C LEU A 63 -12.53 1.19 -3.18
N LEU A 64 -11.40 1.42 -2.52
CA LEU A 64 -10.61 2.65 -2.66
C LEU A 64 -10.05 2.79 -4.08
N LEU A 65 -9.57 1.70 -4.69
CA LEU A 65 -9.13 1.70 -6.07
C LEU A 65 -10.27 2.08 -7.02
N ALA A 66 -11.48 1.57 -6.81
CA ALA A 66 -12.66 1.93 -7.60
C ALA A 66 -13.03 3.42 -7.46
N ILE A 67 -13.01 3.95 -6.24
CA ILE A 67 -13.23 5.38 -5.98
C ILE A 67 -12.18 6.23 -6.70
N MET A 68 -10.90 5.84 -6.64
CA MET A 68 -9.81 6.54 -7.34
C MET A 68 -9.98 6.52 -8.86
N VAL A 69 -10.35 5.38 -9.45
CA VAL A 69 -10.59 5.31 -10.91
C VAL A 69 -11.73 6.24 -11.32
N VAL A 70 -12.86 6.19 -10.60
CA VAL A 70 -14.02 7.05 -10.92
C VAL A 70 -13.67 8.54 -10.75
N THR A 71 -13.10 8.92 -9.60
CA THR A 71 -12.71 10.31 -9.34
C THR A 71 -11.62 10.78 -10.29
N GLY A 72 -10.65 9.93 -10.64
CA GLY A 72 -9.57 10.26 -11.59
C GLY A 72 -10.12 10.57 -12.97
N ILE A 73 -11.03 9.74 -13.50
CA ILE A 73 -11.71 10.01 -14.78
C ILE A 73 -12.46 11.36 -14.73
N LEU A 74 -13.14 11.67 -13.63
CA LEU A 74 -13.83 12.95 -13.49
C LEU A 74 -12.86 14.14 -13.48
N LEU A 75 -11.72 14.02 -12.80
CA LEU A 75 -10.69 15.07 -12.78
C LEU A 75 -10.06 15.29 -14.16
N MET A 76 -9.93 14.25 -14.98
CA MET A 76 -9.36 14.37 -16.34
C MET A 76 -10.14 15.31 -17.25
N PHE A 77 -11.46 15.46 -17.07
CA PHE A 77 -12.26 16.40 -17.87
C PHE A 77 -11.91 17.87 -17.61
N ALA A 78 -11.24 18.18 -16.50
CA ALA A 78 -10.94 19.52 -16.05
C ALA A 78 -9.43 19.84 -16.01
N TYR A 79 -8.58 18.82 -16.04
CA TYR A 79 -7.13 18.96 -15.90
C TYR A 79 -6.43 19.12 -17.26
N THR A 80 -5.44 20.03 -17.32
CA THR A 80 -4.60 20.23 -18.52
C THR A 80 -3.13 19.88 -18.21
N PRO A 81 -2.53 18.85 -18.84
CA PRO A 81 -1.18 18.37 -18.55
C PRO A 81 -0.09 19.20 -19.27
N SER A 82 0.02 20.49 -18.96
CA SER A 82 1.12 21.36 -19.41
C SER A 82 1.58 22.24 -18.25
N THR A 83 2.86 22.59 -18.18
CA THR A 83 3.43 23.33 -17.04
C THR A 83 2.82 24.71 -16.86
N ASP A 84 2.32 25.33 -17.93
CA ASP A 84 1.68 26.65 -17.90
C ASP A 84 0.25 26.60 -17.34
N MET A 85 -0.42 25.47 -17.50
CA MET A 85 -1.86 25.31 -17.24
C MET A 85 -2.18 24.31 -16.13
N ALA A 86 -1.27 23.43 -15.74
CA ALA A 86 -1.53 22.36 -14.79
C ALA A 86 -1.98 22.93 -13.44
N TYR A 87 -1.21 23.85 -12.87
CA TYR A 87 -1.54 24.48 -11.60
C TYR A 87 -2.85 25.28 -11.66
N THR A 88 -3.02 26.12 -12.69
CA THR A 88 -4.22 26.95 -12.85
C THR A 88 -5.47 26.13 -13.14
N SER A 89 -5.35 24.99 -13.82
CA SER A 89 -6.46 24.05 -14.03
C SER A 89 -6.95 23.42 -12.72
N ILE A 90 -6.05 23.14 -11.77
CA ILE A 90 -6.42 22.65 -10.43
C ILE A 90 -7.13 23.74 -9.62
N ILE A 91 -6.66 24.99 -9.68
CA ILE A 91 -7.34 26.13 -9.04
C ILE A 91 -8.74 26.32 -9.64
N GLY A 92 -8.83 26.34 -10.98
CA GLY A 92 -10.10 26.46 -11.70
C GLY A 92 -11.07 25.32 -11.41
N LEU A 93 -10.56 24.10 -11.21
CA LEU A 93 -11.37 22.94 -10.81
C LEU A 93 -12.07 23.17 -9.46
N GLY A 94 -11.38 23.75 -8.49
CA GLY A 94 -11.96 24.06 -7.17
C GLY A 94 -12.96 25.21 -7.20
N GLN A 95 -12.78 26.18 -8.10
CA GLN A 95 -13.56 27.42 -8.13
C GLN A 95 -14.75 27.38 -9.10
N ASN A 96 -14.60 26.72 -10.24
CA ASN A 96 -15.51 26.83 -11.38
C ASN A 96 -16.36 25.57 -11.59
N ILE A 97 -15.99 24.44 -10.99
CA ILE A 97 -16.68 23.15 -11.18
C ILE A 97 -17.40 22.77 -9.90
N TRP A 98 -18.70 22.48 -10.02
CA TRP A 98 -19.50 22.04 -8.89
C TRP A 98 -18.93 20.73 -8.33
N PHE A 99 -18.69 20.73 -7.02
CA PHE A 99 -18.03 19.62 -6.31
C PHE A 99 -16.61 19.29 -6.81
N GLY A 100 -15.98 20.13 -7.62
CA GLY A 100 -14.63 19.87 -8.14
C GLY A 100 -13.62 19.64 -7.02
N GLN A 101 -13.59 20.56 -6.04
CA GLN A 101 -12.72 20.43 -4.87
C GLN A 101 -13.00 19.14 -4.08
N LEU A 102 -14.28 18.77 -3.90
CA LEU A 102 -14.65 17.53 -3.21
C LEU A 102 -14.13 16.30 -3.96
N ILE A 103 -14.26 16.25 -5.29
CA ILE A 103 -13.75 15.14 -6.12
C ILE A 103 -12.21 15.05 -6.00
N ARG A 104 -11.52 16.20 -6.03
CA ARG A 104 -10.06 16.27 -5.81
C ARG A 104 -9.67 15.75 -4.43
N ASN A 105 -10.38 16.17 -3.39
CA ASN A 105 -10.17 15.71 -2.02
C ASN A 105 -10.40 14.21 -1.89
N LEU A 106 -11.49 13.68 -2.46
CA LEU A 106 -11.76 12.25 -2.49
C LEU A 106 -10.64 11.47 -3.18
N HIS A 107 -10.17 11.93 -4.34
CA HIS A 107 -9.09 11.28 -5.07
C HIS A 107 -7.80 11.23 -4.23
N HIS A 108 -7.39 12.37 -3.65
CA HIS A 108 -6.19 12.48 -2.83
C HIS A 108 -6.26 11.65 -1.54
N TRP A 109 -7.34 11.75 -0.78
CA TRP A 109 -7.48 11.03 0.49
C TRP A 109 -7.69 9.53 0.28
N SER A 110 -8.38 9.13 -0.79
CA SER A 110 -8.47 7.71 -1.18
C SER A 110 -7.10 7.14 -1.51
N ALA A 111 -6.26 7.89 -2.23
CA ALA A 111 -4.91 7.47 -2.59
C ALA A 111 -4.02 7.26 -1.35
N ASN A 112 -4.07 8.18 -0.39
CA ASN A 112 -3.34 8.04 0.87
C ASN A 112 -3.86 6.86 1.71
N LEU A 113 -5.18 6.71 1.82
CA LEU A 113 -5.78 5.60 2.55
C LEU A 113 -5.47 4.26 1.89
N LEU A 114 -5.43 4.19 0.55
CA LEU A 114 -5.09 2.97 -0.18
C LEU A 114 -3.65 2.52 0.10
N LEU A 115 -2.69 3.45 0.19
CA LEU A 115 -1.32 3.12 0.60
C LEU A 115 -1.27 2.50 1.99
N ILE A 116 -1.97 3.10 2.95
CA ILE A 116 -2.05 2.59 4.34
C ILE A 116 -2.71 1.20 4.35
N VAL A 117 -3.86 1.05 3.69
CA VAL A 117 -4.62 -0.20 3.63
C VAL A 117 -3.83 -1.30 2.94
N ALA A 118 -3.14 -1.00 1.83
CA ALA A 118 -2.28 -1.95 1.14
C ALA A 118 -1.11 -2.40 2.04
N GLY A 119 -0.44 -1.47 2.72
CA GLY A 119 0.61 -1.79 3.70
C GLY A 119 0.10 -2.69 4.83
N LEU A 120 -1.04 -2.32 5.45
CA LEU A 120 -1.69 -3.13 6.48
C LEU A 120 -2.11 -4.52 5.96
N HIS A 121 -2.57 -4.60 4.70
CA HIS A 121 -2.92 -5.86 4.06
C HIS A 121 -1.70 -6.78 3.95
N MET A 122 -0.56 -6.24 3.50
CA MET A 122 0.70 -6.96 3.41
C MET A 122 1.18 -7.43 4.78
N LEU A 123 1.15 -6.55 5.80
CA LEU A 123 1.49 -6.92 7.18
C LEU A 123 0.57 -8.03 7.70
N ARG A 124 -0.74 -7.95 7.47
CA ARG A 124 -1.67 -9.03 7.87
C ARG A 124 -1.30 -10.35 7.22
N VAL A 125 -1.03 -10.38 5.92
CA VAL A 125 -0.64 -11.60 5.20
C VAL A 125 0.67 -12.16 5.76
N LEU A 126 1.63 -11.28 6.07
CA LEU A 126 2.92 -11.63 6.64
C LEU A 126 2.77 -12.24 8.05
N TYR A 127 2.12 -11.53 8.97
CA TYR A 127 1.97 -11.95 10.37
C TYR A 127 1.05 -13.16 10.55
N THR A 128 0.17 -13.44 9.58
CA THR A 128 -0.68 -14.65 9.60
C THR A 128 -0.10 -15.81 8.79
N GLY A 129 1.03 -15.62 8.10
CA GLY A 129 1.61 -16.63 7.20
C GLY A 129 0.68 -16.99 6.04
N ALA A 130 -0.21 -16.08 5.62
CA ALA A 130 -1.20 -16.36 4.59
C ALA A 130 -0.59 -16.52 3.18
N PHE A 131 0.69 -16.19 3.01
CA PHE A 131 1.45 -16.37 1.77
C PHE A 131 1.95 -17.81 1.54
N HIS A 132 1.91 -18.69 2.55
CA HIS A 132 2.29 -20.10 2.39
C HIS A 132 1.39 -20.85 1.40
N THR A 133 1.85 -22.02 0.97
CA THR A 133 1.21 -22.91 0.00
C THR A 133 -0.31 -22.99 0.15
N PRO A 134 -1.09 -22.85 -0.94
CA PRO A 134 -0.69 -22.68 -2.36
C PRO A 134 -0.65 -21.20 -2.83
N ARG A 135 -0.40 -20.23 -1.93
CA ARG A 135 -0.56 -18.79 -2.19
C ARG A 135 0.75 -18.04 -2.42
N GLU A 136 1.87 -18.73 -2.62
CA GLU A 136 3.20 -18.13 -2.77
C GLU A 136 3.25 -17.17 -3.97
N PHE A 137 2.66 -17.59 -5.09
CA PHE A 137 2.59 -16.74 -6.27
C PHE A 137 1.66 -15.55 -6.08
N ASN A 138 0.59 -15.70 -5.30
CA ASN A 138 -0.31 -14.59 -5.00
C ASN A 138 0.36 -13.50 -4.14
N TRP A 139 1.35 -13.88 -3.33
CA TRP A 139 2.21 -12.91 -2.63
C TRP A 139 3.06 -12.10 -3.59
N GLN A 140 3.62 -12.71 -4.64
CA GLN A 140 4.38 -11.97 -5.66
C GLN A 140 3.50 -10.95 -6.39
N ILE A 141 2.27 -11.35 -6.73
CA ILE A 141 1.27 -10.44 -7.31
C ILE A 141 0.95 -9.30 -6.32
N GLY A 142 0.83 -9.61 -5.03
CA GLY A 142 0.64 -8.61 -3.97
C GLY A 142 1.79 -7.61 -3.85
N LEU A 143 3.04 -8.05 -3.94
CA LEU A 143 4.22 -7.18 -3.98
C LEU A 143 4.21 -6.29 -5.24
N ALA A 144 3.88 -6.84 -6.41
CA ALA A 144 3.75 -6.08 -7.64
C ALA A 144 2.63 -5.03 -7.56
N LEU A 145 1.48 -5.39 -6.98
CA LEU A 145 0.38 -4.46 -6.73
C LEU A 145 0.77 -3.35 -5.75
N LEU A 146 1.49 -3.65 -4.67
CA LEU A 146 2.01 -2.64 -3.77
C LEU A 146 2.93 -1.66 -4.51
N GLY A 147 3.83 -2.18 -5.35
CA GLY A 147 4.70 -1.35 -6.20
C GLY A 147 3.90 -0.44 -7.14
N LEU A 148 2.86 -0.96 -7.79
CA LEU A 148 1.97 -0.18 -8.67
C LEU A 148 1.17 0.87 -7.90
N VAL A 149 0.70 0.58 -6.68
CA VAL A 149 0.01 1.57 -5.81
C VAL A 149 0.97 2.70 -5.43
N ILE A 150 2.21 2.39 -5.05
CA ILE A 150 3.25 3.38 -4.76
C ILE A 150 3.56 4.22 -6.02
N ALA A 151 3.72 3.56 -7.18
CA ALA A 151 3.98 4.25 -8.45
C ALA A 151 2.82 5.17 -8.86
N ALA A 152 1.57 4.73 -8.69
CA ALA A 152 0.39 5.55 -8.94
C ALA A 152 0.37 6.80 -8.05
N ASN A 153 0.65 6.61 -6.75
CA ASN A 153 0.71 7.73 -5.81
C ASN A 153 1.81 8.72 -6.19
N PHE A 154 3.00 8.21 -6.51
CA PHE A 154 4.15 9.02 -6.87
C PHE A 154 3.93 9.83 -8.15
N THR A 155 3.46 9.19 -9.21
CA THR A 155 3.21 9.86 -10.50
C THR A 155 2.07 10.87 -10.42
N GLY A 156 1.02 10.58 -9.64
CA GLY A 156 -0.11 11.48 -9.43
C GLY A 156 0.25 12.70 -8.57
N TYR A 157 1.24 12.57 -7.68
CA TYR A 157 1.68 13.64 -6.78
C TYR A 157 2.31 14.84 -7.53
N LEU A 158 2.87 14.61 -8.72
CA LEU A 158 3.43 15.68 -9.56
C LEU A 158 2.37 16.53 -10.27
N LEU A 159 1.22 15.92 -10.60
CA LEU A 159 0.25 16.49 -11.54
C LEU A 159 -0.31 17.87 -11.12
N PRO A 160 -0.50 18.19 -9.83
CA PRO A 160 -0.90 19.54 -9.43
C PRO A 160 0.10 20.65 -9.80
N TRP A 161 1.36 20.28 -10.10
CA TRP A 161 2.44 21.20 -10.47
C TRP A 161 2.69 22.32 -9.45
N ASP A 162 2.62 21.96 -8.17
CA ASP A 162 2.92 22.84 -7.04
C ASP A 162 4.32 22.56 -6.47
N GLN A 163 4.78 23.42 -5.56
CA GLN A 163 6.07 23.28 -4.89
C GLN A 163 6.19 21.95 -4.12
N LEU A 164 5.09 21.44 -3.56
CA LEU A 164 5.10 20.19 -2.80
C LEU A 164 5.37 19.00 -3.73
N GLY A 165 4.64 18.91 -4.84
CA GLY A 165 4.77 17.84 -5.83
C GLY A 165 6.11 17.86 -6.57
N TYR A 166 6.48 19.03 -7.10
CA TYR A 166 7.69 19.21 -7.90
C TYR A 166 8.96 18.79 -7.12
N TRP A 167 9.11 19.27 -5.89
CA TRP A 167 10.30 18.98 -5.10
C TRP A 167 10.29 17.58 -4.49
N ALA A 168 9.12 17.05 -4.12
CA ALA A 168 9.04 15.66 -3.68
C ALA A 168 9.49 14.67 -4.78
N VAL A 169 9.12 14.94 -6.03
CA VAL A 169 9.55 14.17 -7.21
C VAL A 169 11.02 14.38 -7.52
N THR A 170 11.52 15.61 -7.42
CA THR A 170 12.94 15.91 -7.58
C THR A 170 13.80 15.12 -6.59
N VAL A 171 13.40 15.10 -5.31
CA VAL A 171 14.08 14.30 -4.28
C VAL A 171 13.92 12.80 -4.55
N ALA A 172 12.72 12.31 -4.84
CA ALA A 172 12.52 10.88 -5.06
C ALA A 172 13.29 10.34 -6.27
N THR A 173 13.38 11.10 -7.37
CA THR A 173 14.14 10.70 -8.55
C THR A 173 15.64 10.80 -8.37
N SER A 174 16.14 11.68 -7.48
CA SER A 174 17.56 11.63 -7.10
C SER A 174 17.90 10.38 -6.28
N LEU A 175 16.93 9.81 -5.53
CA LEU A 175 17.13 8.50 -4.89
C LEU A 175 17.25 7.38 -5.94
N ILE A 176 16.52 7.47 -7.06
CA ILE A 176 16.63 6.51 -8.16
C ILE A 176 18.00 6.65 -8.84
N ASP A 177 18.50 7.87 -9.04
CA ASP A 177 19.83 8.13 -9.61
C ASP A 177 20.95 7.46 -8.79
N SER A 178 20.77 7.35 -7.47
CA SER A 178 21.74 6.72 -6.57
C SER A 178 21.90 5.20 -6.76
N ILE A 179 21.05 4.57 -7.59
CA ILE A 179 21.13 3.14 -7.90
C ILE A 179 22.29 2.89 -8.89
N PRO A 180 23.38 2.22 -8.49
CA PRO A 180 24.46 1.88 -9.42
C PRO A 180 23.99 1.13 -10.68
N LEU A 181 24.73 1.35 -11.77
CA LEU A 181 24.58 0.76 -13.11
C LEU A 181 23.36 1.23 -13.92
N VAL A 182 22.18 1.33 -13.30
CA VAL A 182 20.91 1.58 -14.03
C VAL A 182 20.16 2.84 -13.58
N GLY A 183 20.50 3.40 -12.41
CA GLY A 183 19.74 4.50 -11.79
C GLY A 183 19.66 5.75 -12.66
N HIS A 184 20.79 6.16 -13.23
CA HIS A 184 20.87 7.33 -14.09
C HIS A 184 20.00 7.20 -15.35
N ASP A 185 20.14 6.09 -16.08
CA ASP A 185 19.35 5.83 -17.30
C ASP A 185 17.85 5.76 -16.99
N VAL A 186 17.47 5.09 -15.89
CA VAL A 186 16.07 5.02 -15.44
C VAL A 186 15.53 6.41 -15.09
N ARG A 187 16.32 7.24 -14.41
CA ARG A 187 15.93 8.63 -14.08
C ARG A 187 15.72 9.46 -15.33
N ILE A 188 16.66 9.44 -16.28
CA ILE A 188 16.55 10.21 -17.53
C ILE A 188 15.35 9.74 -18.35
N TRP A 189 15.13 8.42 -18.45
CA TRP A 189 13.96 7.87 -19.14
C TRP A 189 12.64 8.31 -18.48
N LEU A 190 12.58 8.29 -17.16
CA LEU A 190 11.40 8.67 -16.39
C LEU A 190 11.09 10.16 -16.49
N LEU A 191 12.11 11.01 -16.40
CA LEU A 191 11.97 12.47 -16.45
C LEU A 191 11.86 13.03 -17.87
N GLY A 192 12.46 12.36 -18.87
CA GLY A 192 12.62 12.93 -20.21
C GLY A 192 13.60 14.11 -20.25
N GLY A 193 14.59 14.13 -19.35
CA GLY A 193 15.60 15.17 -19.24
C GLY A 193 16.40 15.11 -17.93
N ASP A 194 17.36 16.01 -17.76
CA ASP A 194 18.24 16.06 -16.58
C ASP A 194 17.55 16.56 -15.31
N GLN A 195 16.40 17.20 -15.43
CA GLN A 195 15.63 17.77 -14.32
C GLN A 195 14.13 17.61 -14.61
N VAL A 196 13.30 17.78 -13.57
CA VAL A 196 11.84 17.77 -13.71
C VAL A 196 11.42 18.92 -14.63
N ASN A 197 10.73 18.61 -15.72
CA ASN A 197 10.36 19.55 -16.77
C ASN A 197 8.95 19.23 -17.35
N GLU A 198 8.58 19.91 -18.43
CA GLU A 198 7.29 19.68 -19.11
C GLU A 198 7.15 18.24 -19.64
N THR A 199 8.21 17.67 -20.21
CA THR A 199 8.24 16.27 -20.62
C THR A 199 7.99 15.34 -19.44
N THR A 200 8.57 15.63 -18.27
CA THR A 200 8.32 14.86 -17.04
C THR A 200 6.85 14.87 -16.68
N LEU A 201 6.22 16.05 -16.68
CA LEU A 201 4.80 16.20 -16.36
C LEU A 201 3.94 15.38 -17.32
N HIS A 202 4.23 15.44 -18.61
CA HIS A 202 3.52 14.67 -19.64
C HIS A 202 3.70 13.15 -19.44
N ASN A 203 4.94 12.68 -19.24
CA ASN A 203 5.24 11.28 -18.98
C ASN A 203 4.48 10.77 -17.74
N PHE A 204 4.49 11.55 -16.65
CA PHE A 204 3.82 11.20 -15.41
C PHE A 204 2.31 11.18 -15.58
N TYR A 205 1.74 12.09 -16.36
CA TYR A 205 0.32 12.07 -16.71
C TYR A 205 -0.07 10.79 -17.44
N VAL A 206 0.67 10.40 -18.49
CA VAL A 206 0.42 9.17 -19.25
C VAL A 206 0.57 7.92 -18.37
N LEU A 207 1.63 7.87 -17.55
CA LEU A 207 1.84 6.79 -16.60
C LEU A 207 0.70 6.69 -15.59
N HIS A 208 0.31 7.81 -14.99
CA HIS A 208 -0.66 7.88 -13.90
C HIS A 208 -2.10 7.59 -14.35
N VAL A 209 -2.48 8.06 -15.53
CA VAL A 209 -3.86 7.98 -16.01
C VAL A 209 -4.13 6.73 -16.84
N MET A 210 -3.11 6.23 -17.56
CA MET A 210 -3.30 5.12 -18.49
C MET A 210 -2.55 3.85 -18.05
N LEU A 211 -1.21 3.90 -18.04
CA LEU A 211 -0.41 2.68 -17.92
C LEU A 211 -0.51 2.02 -16.55
N ILE A 212 -0.39 2.80 -15.47
CA ILE A 212 -0.44 2.27 -14.11
C ILE A 212 -1.87 1.80 -13.75
N PRO A 213 -2.95 2.55 -14.02
CA PRO A 213 -4.31 2.06 -13.79
C PRO A 213 -4.65 0.79 -14.57
N LEU A 214 -4.19 0.68 -15.83
CA LEU A 214 -4.35 -0.55 -16.62
C LEU A 214 -3.60 -1.73 -15.99
N GLY A 215 -2.36 -1.52 -15.57
CA GLY A 215 -1.57 -2.51 -14.84
C GLY A 215 -2.24 -2.95 -13.54
N LEU A 216 -2.75 -2.00 -12.75
CA LEU A 216 -3.51 -2.25 -11.52
C LEU A 216 -4.76 -3.07 -11.79
N LEU A 217 -5.52 -2.75 -12.86
CA LEU A 217 -6.71 -3.49 -13.24
C LEU A 217 -6.40 -4.95 -13.58
N ILE A 218 -5.39 -5.19 -14.42
CA ILE A 218 -4.97 -6.54 -14.84
C ILE A 218 -4.46 -7.33 -13.63
N ALA A 219 -3.52 -6.76 -12.88
CA ALA A 219 -2.91 -7.43 -11.73
C ALA A 219 -3.92 -7.70 -10.61
N THR A 220 -4.83 -6.76 -10.33
CA THR A 220 -5.89 -6.93 -9.31
C THR A 220 -6.88 -8.01 -9.73
N SER A 221 -7.28 -8.02 -11.00
CA SER A 221 -8.17 -9.07 -11.53
C SER A 221 -7.54 -10.46 -11.38
N PHE A 222 -6.26 -10.58 -11.73
CA PHE A 222 -5.53 -11.84 -11.60
C PHE A 222 -5.28 -12.24 -10.14
N HIS A 223 -5.00 -11.27 -9.26
CA HIS A 223 -4.86 -11.47 -7.82
C HIS A 223 -6.15 -12.03 -7.19
N ILE A 224 -7.31 -11.40 -7.48
CA ILE A 224 -8.61 -11.86 -6.99
C ILE A 224 -8.93 -13.26 -7.52
N TRP A 225 -8.65 -13.51 -8.80
CA TRP A 225 -8.83 -14.83 -9.40
C TRP A 225 -8.01 -15.91 -8.67
N ARG A 226 -6.73 -15.64 -8.34
CA ARG A 226 -5.91 -16.54 -7.53
C ARG A 226 -6.48 -16.75 -6.14
N VAL A 227 -6.93 -15.69 -5.46
CA VAL A 227 -7.58 -15.81 -4.14
C VAL A 227 -8.81 -16.71 -4.20
N ARG A 228 -9.63 -16.62 -5.26
CA ARG A 228 -10.80 -17.50 -5.45
C ARG A 228 -10.39 -18.96 -5.70
N LYS A 229 -9.32 -19.18 -6.47
CA LYS A 229 -8.83 -20.52 -6.82
C LYS A 229 -8.16 -21.22 -5.64
N ASP A 230 -7.32 -20.50 -4.91
CA ASP A 230 -6.47 -21.03 -3.83
C ASP A 230 -7.13 -20.96 -2.44
N GLY A 231 -8.20 -20.17 -2.32
CA GLY A 231 -8.94 -19.95 -1.09
C GLY A 231 -8.24 -19.01 -0.10
N ILE A 232 -9.04 -18.37 0.75
CA ILE A 232 -8.55 -17.50 1.83
C ILE A 232 -8.04 -18.37 2.98
N SER A 233 -6.93 -17.96 3.61
CA SER A 233 -6.42 -18.59 4.84
C SER A 233 -7.47 -18.54 5.96
N VAL A 234 -7.53 -19.57 6.81
CA VAL A 234 -8.52 -19.68 7.89
C VAL A 234 -7.81 -19.69 9.25
N PRO A 235 -8.34 -19.01 10.29
CA PRO A 235 -7.77 -19.08 11.63
C PRO A 235 -7.65 -20.52 12.15
N ARG A 236 -6.42 -20.99 12.44
CA ARG A 236 -6.17 -22.40 12.82
C ARG A 236 -6.83 -22.81 14.14
N GLY A 237 -7.00 -21.89 15.09
CA GLY A 237 -7.66 -22.17 16.38
C GLY A 237 -9.10 -22.68 16.25
N LEU A 238 -9.75 -22.36 15.13
CA LEU A 238 -11.11 -22.78 14.81
C LEU A 238 -11.16 -24.06 13.96
N LYS A 239 -10.02 -24.50 13.41
CA LYS A 239 -9.88 -25.79 12.72
C LYS A 239 -10.02 -26.98 13.66
N LYS A 240 -9.58 -26.82 14.91
CA LYS A 240 -9.72 -27.84 15.96
C LYS A 240 -11.11 -27.89 16.59
N SER A 241 -11.91 -26.82 16.50
CA SER A 241 -13.21 -26.71 17.17
C SER A 241 -14.41 -27.06 16.27
N GLY A 242 -14.19 -27.63 15.07
CA GLY A 242 -15.25 -27.93 14.11
C GLY A 242 -15.85 -26.72 13.38
N ILE A 243 -15.62 -25.49 13.86
CA ILE A 243 -16.14 -24.23 13.29
C ILE A 243 -15.50 -23.91 11.91
N SER A 244 -14.33 -24.48 11.59
CA SER A 244 -13.64 -24.22 10.32
C SER A 244 -14.25 -24.93 9.10
N THR A 245 -15.06 -25.97 9.30
CA THR A 245 -15.66 -26.74 8.19
C THR A 245 -16.96 -26.13 7.71
N GLU A 246 -17.61 -25.31 8.54
CA GLU A 246 -18.81 -24.60 8.15
C GLU A 246 -18.49 -23.54 7.09
N LYS A 247 -19.03 -23.78 5.89
CA LYS A 247 -18.96 -22.86 4.75
C LYS A 247 -20.29 -22.14 4.63
N LEU A 248 -20.24 -20.82 4.65
CA LEU A 248 -21.42 -19.97 4.43
C LEU A 248 -21.48 -19.53 2.99
N THR A 249 -22.69 -19.36 2.47
CA THR A 249 -22.91 -18.78 1.14
C THR A 249 -22.44 -17.33 1.12
N THR A 250 -21.87 -16.91 0.00
CA THR A 250 -21.38 -15.54 -0.18
C THR A 250 -22.50 -14.51 -0.08
N ILE A 251 -23.67 -14.83 -0.63
CA ILE A 251 -24.91 -14.08 -0.41
C ILE A 251 -25.78 -14.86 0.57
N PRO A 252 -26.33 -14.22 1.62
CA PRO A 252 -26.16 -12.81 1.99
C PRO A 252 -24.91 -12.52 2.85
N HIS A 253 -24.24 -13.55 3.37
CA HIS A 253 -23.37 -13.38 4.54
C HIS A 253 -22.11 -12.54 4.31
N LEU A 254 -21.41 -12.73 3.20
CA LEU A 254 -20.20 -11.97 2.88
C LEU A 254 -20.57 -10.60 2.27
N ILE A 255 -21.41 -10.61 1.22
CA ILE A 255 -21.75 -9.40 0.47
C ILE A 255 -22.43 -8.36 1.35
N SER A 256 -23.37 -8.74 2.20
CA SER A 256 -24.05 -7.76 3.07
C SER A 256 -23.08 -7.12 4.07
N ARG A 257 -22.12 -7.89 4.59
CA ARG A 257 -21.09 -7.35 5.51
C ARG A 257 -20.15 -6.40 4.79
N GLU A 258 -19.67 -6.79 3.61
CA GLU A 258 -18.80 -5.95 2.78
C GLU A 258 -19.52 -4.68 2.32
N PHE A 259 -20.80 -4.77 1.97
CA PHE A 259 -21.62 -3.63 1.55
C PHE A 259 -21.82 -2.61 2.69
N VAL A 260 -22.24 -3.08 3.87
CA VAL A 260 -22.41 -2.20 5.05
C VAL A 260 -21.08 -1.56 5.45
N PHE A 261 -20.00 -2.35 5.47
CA PHE A 261 -18.67 -1.83 5.76
C PHE A 261 -18.19 -0.81 4.72
N GLY A 262 -18.40 -1.10 3.43
CA GLY A 262 -18.07 -0.20 2.34
C GLY A 262 -18.83 1.13 2.39
N LEU A 263 -20.15 1.09 2.66
CA LEU A 263 -20.95 2.29 2.85
C LEU A 263 -20.45 3.15 4.02
N LEU A 264 -20.10 2.51 5.15
CA LEU A 264 -19.53 3.22 6.29
C LEU A 264 -18.23 3.93 5.91
N ILE A 265 -17.31 3.24 5.21
CA ILE A 265 -16.04 3.86 4.81
C ILE A 265 -16.25 4.99 3.79
N VAL A 266 -17.15 4.81 2.81
CA VAL A 266 -17.49 5.88 1.86
C VAL A 266 -18.05 7.10 2.58
N ALA A 267 -18.95 6.90 3.56
CA ALA A 267 -19.51 7.99 4.35
C ALA A 267 -18.43 8.73 5.17
N LEU A 268 -17.53 8.00 5.82
CA LEU A 268 -16.41 8.59 6.57
C LEU A 268 -15.45 9.35 5.67
N LEU A 269 -15.13 8.79 4.50
CA LEU A 269 -14.23 9.42 3.54
C LEU A 269 -14.85 10.67 2.92
N LEU A 270 -16.16 10.66 2.63
CA LEU A 270 -16.90 11.85 2.20
C LEU A 270 -16.87 12.93 3.27
N ALA A 271 -17.18 12.60 4.53
CA ALA A 271 -17.14 13.55 5.64
C ALA A 271 -15.73 14.15 5.82
N TRP A 272 -14.69 13.32 5.72
CA TRP A 272 -13.30 13.79 5.75
C TRP A 272 -12.98 14.72 4.58
N ALA A 273 -13.33 14.31 3.35
CA ALA A 273 -13.04 15.07 2.14
C ALA A 273 -13.84 16.38 2.03
N THR A 274 -14.95 16.53 2.76
CA THR A 274 -15.67 17.81 2.87
C THR A 274 -15.03 18.80 3.84
N TRP A 275 -14.25 18.33 4.82
CA TRP A 275 -13.66 19.18 5.85
C TRP A 275 -12.17 19.44 5.64
N ILE A 276 -11.46 18.50 5.03
CA ILE A 276 -10.02 18.57 4.87
C ILE A 276 -9.69 18.60 3.38
N ASP A 277 -9.21 19.75 2.94
CA ASP A 277 -8.76 19.93 1.56
C ASP A 277 -7.47 19.18 1.28
N ALA A 278 -7.38 18.61 0.08
CA ALA A 278 -6.13 18.07 -0.43
C ALA A 278 -5.10 19.21 -0.50
N PRO A 279 -3.88 19.04 0.05
CA PRO A 279 -2.87 20.09 0.05
C PRO A 279 -2.58 20.63 -1.34
N LEU A 280 -2.36 21.93 -1.46
CA LEU A 280 -1.89 22.58 -2.67
C LEU A 280 -0.95 23.71 -2.25
N GLY A 281 0.34 23.55 -2.56
CA GLY A 281 1.34 24.58 -2.34
C GLY A 281 1.24 25.71 -3.38
N ALA A 282 2.15 26.67 -3.32
CA ALA A 282 2.31 27.63 -4.41
C ALA A 282 2.71 26.92 -5.71
N SER A 283 2.46 27.55 -6.86
CA SER A 283 2.93 27.06 -8.17
C SER A 283 4.42 26.72 -8.12
N ALA A 284 4.82 25.61 -8.76
CA ALA A 284 6.20 25.15 -8.75
C ALA A 284 7.16 26.24 -9.25
N ASN A 285 8.24 26.47 -8.51
CA ASN A 285 9.34 27.34 -8.91
C ASN A 285 10.67 26.59 -8.71
N PRO A 286 11.30 26.12 -9.80
CA PRO A 286 12.57 25.39 -9.73
C PRO A 286 13.72 26.17 -9.07
N ASN A 287 13.64 27.51 -9.04
CA ASN A 287 14.67 28.37 -8.46
C ASN A 287 14.48 28.63 -6.96
N GLN A 288 13.39 28.13 -6.37
CA GLN A 288 13.04 28.37 -4.96
C GLN A 288 12.60 27.07 -4.28
N PRO A 289 13.54 26.17 -3.94
CA PRO A 289 13.23 24.97 -3.18
C PRO A 289 12.69 25.29 -1.78
N PRO A 290 11.66 24.57 -1.30
CA PRO A 290 11.26 24.65 0.10
C PRO A 290 12.38 24.11 0.98
N ASN A 291 12.55 24.70 2.16
CA ASN A 291 13.56 24.31 3.12
C ASN A 291 12.90 23.96 4.47
N PRO A 292 12.95 22.69 4.93
CA PRO A 292 13.58 21.53 4.29
C PRO A 292 12.83 21.03 3.05
N THR A 293 13.59 20.47 2.11
CA THR A 293 13.04 19.75 0.96
C THR A 293 12.74 18.30 1.36
N LYS A 294 11.46 17.98 1.54
CA LYS A 294 10.99 16.66 1.95
C LYS A 294 10.29 15.93 0.80
N THR A 295 10.46 14.62 0.75
CA THR A 295 9.66 13.72 -0.08
C THR A 295 8.29 13.46 0.55
N THR A 296 7.44 12.73 -0.16
CA THR A 296 6.13 12.27 0.35
C THR A 296 6.29 11.40 1.60
N TRP A 297 5.30 11.43 2.51
CA TRP A 297 5.38 10.75 3.81
C TRP A 297 5.76 9.25 3.74
N TYR A 298 5.32 8.54 2.70
CA TYR A 298 5.60 7.11 2.49
C TYR A 298 7.02 6.82 1.98
N PHE A 299 7.74 7.82 1.49
CA PHE A 299 9.16 7.76 1.18
C PHE A 299 10.05 8.43 2.24
N MET A 300 9.45 9.11 3.23
CA MET A 300 10.21 9.87 4.21
C MET A 300 11.16 8.99 5.03
N GLY A 301 10.78 7.77 5.37
CA GLY A 301 11.69 6.82 6.03
C GLY A 301 12.90 6.44 5.16
N LEU A 302 12.74 6.39 3.83
CA LEU A 302 13.85 6.13 2.90
C LEU A 302 14.73 7.38 2.75
N GLN A 303 14.14 8.57 2.63
CA GLN A 303 14.92 9.81 2.59
C GLN A 303 15.73 9.98 3.88
N GLU A 304 15.12 9.74 5.04
CA GLU A 304 15.81 9.81 6.33
C GLU A 304 16.93 8.77 6.41
N PHE A 305 16.69 7.53 5.96
CA PHE A 305 17.72 6.50 5.91
C PHE A 305 18.96 6.92 5.11
N LEU A 306 18.75 7.60 3.98
CA LEU A 306 19.81 8.07 3.09
C LEU A 306 20.63 9.23 3.64
N LEU A 307 20.20 9.87 4.73
CA LEU A 307 21.02 10.86 5.45
C LEU A 307 22.14 10.18 6.26
N HIS A 308 21.92 8.93 6.68
CA HIS A 308 22.81 8.22 7.60
C HIS A 308 23.75 7.23 6.88
N VAL A 309 23.41 6.83 5.67
CA VAL A 309 24.13 5.82 4.88
C VAL A 309 24.44 6.36 3.49
N TYR A 310 25.60 6.01 2.93
CA TYR A 310 25.99 6.43 1.58
C TYR A 310 24.89 6.05 0.56
N PRO A 311 24.43 6.98 -0.29
CA PRO A 311 23.30 6.73 -1.20
C PRO A 311 23.46 5.48 -2.07
N SER A 312 24.66 5.25 -2.60
CA SER A 312 24.98 4.05 -3.42
C SER A 312 24.85 2.73 -2.65
N VAL A 313 25.15 2.71 -1.36
CA VAL A 313 25.04 1.53 -0.49
C VAL A 313 23.60 1.33 -0.04
N ALA A 314 22.90 2.41 0.30
CA ALA A 314 21.53 2.37 0.80
C ALA A 314 20.51 2.00 -0.30
N GLY A 315 20.62 2.62 -1.48
CA GLY A 315 19.67 2.47 -2.59
C GLY A 315 19.64 1.06 -3.19
N VAL A 316 20.80 0.55 -3.62
CA VAL A 316 20.87 -0.77 -4.29
C VAL A 316 20.97 -1.92 -3.32
N THR A 317 21.85 -1.83 -2.33
CA THR A 317 22.14 -2.99 -1.49
C THR A 317 21.01 -3.23 -0.52
N ILE A 318 20.59 -2.23 0.25
CA ILE A 318 19.69 -2.51 1.39
C ILE A 318 18.23 -2.60 0.96
N ILE A 319 17.74 -1.63 0.20
CA ILE A 319 16.36 -1.65 -0.30
C ILE A 319 16.18 -2.79 -1.32
N GLY A 320 17.12 -2.96 -2.24
CA GLY A 320 17.11 -4.06 -3.20
C GLY A 320 17.13 -5.44 -2.52
N LEU A 321 18.04 -5.66 -1.56
CA LEU A 321 18.06 -6.92 -0.80
C LEU A 321 16.80 -7.12 0.04
N LEU A 322 16.19 -6.06 0.57
CA LEU A 322 14.92 -6.16 1.31
C LEU A 322 13.79 -6.62 0.39
N ILE A 323 13.68 -6.06 -0.82
CA ILE A 323 12.69 -6.48 -1.81
C ILE A 323 12.93 -7.94 -2.20
N ILE A 324 14.17 -8.31 -2.50
CA ILE A 324 14.54 -9.71 -2.82
C ILE A 324 14.19 -10.64 -1.65
N ALA A 325 14.49 -10.24 -0.40
CA ALA A 325 14.15 -11.02 0.78
C ALA A 325 12.64 -11.21 0.93
N LEU A 326 11.83 -10.17 0.66
CA LEU A 326 10.37 -10.27 0.64
C LEU A 326 9.86 -11.17 -0.48
N MET A 327 10.47 -11.12 -1.67
CA MET A 327 10.12 -12.01 -2.79
C MET A 327 10.46 -13.47 -2.49
N LEU A 328 11.59 -13.73 -1.83
CA LEU A 328 12.02 -15.08 -1.46
C LEU A 328 11.29 -15.62 -0.22
N LEU A 329 10.66 -14.76 0.58
CA LEU A 329 10.02 -15.11 1.85
C LEU A 329 9.06 -16.31 1.75
N PRO A 330 8.16 -16.43 0.76
CA PRO A 330 7.23 -17.56 0.69
C PRO A 330 7.88 -18.91 0.40
N TYR A 331 9.08 -18.89 -0.20
CA TYR A 331 9.78 -20.09 -0.64
C TYR A 331 10.73 -20.67 0.43
N TRP A 332 10.96 -19.93 1.51
CA TRP A 332 11.64 -20.47 2.68
C TRP A 332 10.69 -21.35 3.48
N GLN A 333 10.88 -22.67 3.40
CA GLN A 333 10.07 -23.63 4.13
C GLN A 333 10.16 -23.41 5.64
N ASP A 334 9.01 -23.32 6.28
CA ASP A 334 8.89 -23.34 7.73
C ASP A 334 8.68 -24.76 8.23
N THR A 335 9.37 -25.13 9.31
CA THR A 335 9.23 -26.44 9.96
C THR A 335 7.88 -26.62 10.65
N ALA A 336 7.17 -25.53 10.94
CA ALA A 336 5.86 -25.53 11.57
C ALA A 336 4.81 -24.90 10.65
N ASP A 337 3.72 -25.63 10.39
CA ASP A 337 2.54 -25.11 9.70
C ASP A 337 1.82 -24.09 10.61
N SER A 338 2.15 -22.81 10.46
CA SER A 338 1.59 -21.70 11.24
C SER A 338 0.54 -20.88 10.50
N THR A 339 0.11 -21.35 9.32
CA THR A 339 -0.82 -20.62 8.45
C THR A 339 -2.12 -20.27 9.19
N GLY A 340 -2.48 -18.99 9.16
CA GLY A 340 -3.68 -18.46 9.79
C GLY A 340 -3.59 -18.22 11.29
N ILE A 341 -2.41 -18.32 11.90
CA ILE A 341 -2.18 -17.90 13.28
C ILE A 341 -1.46 -16.55 13.28
N TRP A 342 -2.08 -15.53 13.86
CA TRP A 342 -1.43 -14.23 14.10
C TRP A 342 -0.15 -14.42 14.91
N PHE A 343 0.96 -13.92 14.36
CA PHE A 343 2.32 -14.02 14.87
C PHE A 343 2.86 -15.45 14.99
N ARG A 344 2.32 -16.43 14.25
CA ARG A 344 2.71 -17.86 14.24
C ARG A 344 2.51 -18.62 15.56
N SER A 345 2.93 -18.08 16.70
CA SER A 345 2.86 -18.68 18.04
C SER A 345 2.69 -17.60 19.13
N LYS A 346 2.31 -18.00 20.35
CA LYS A 346 2.28 -17.08 21.51
C LYS A 346 3.67 -16.53 21.82
N ARG A 347 4.71 -17.36 21.66
CA ARG A 347 6.11 -16.99 21.88
C ARG A 347 6.57 -15.96 20.86
N ALA A 348 6.32 -16.22 19.57
CA ALA A 348 6.67 -15.30 18.50
C ALA A 348 5.95 -13.95 18.60
N ARG A 349 4.71 -13.91 19.11
CA ARG A 349 4.04 -12.64 19.44
C ARG A 349 4.84 -11.81 20.44
N TRP A 350 5.31 -12.44 21.53
CA TRP A 350 6.15 -11.75 22.52
C TRP A 350 7.49 -11.33 21.92
N ILE A 351 8.12 -12.19 21.10
CA ILE A 351 9.35 -11.84 20.39
C ILE A 351 9.10 -10.58 19.54
N CYS A 352 8.06 -10.55 18.72
CA CYS A 352 7.72 -9.38 17.88
C CYS A 352 7.46 -8.11 18.70
N ALA A 353 6.72 -8.23 19.81
CA ALA A 353 6.46 -7.11 20.72
C ALA A 353 7.75 -6.52 21.32
N VAL A 354 8.80 -7.33 21.47
CA VAL A 354 10.13 -6.88 21.90
C VAL A 354 10.99 -6.42 20.72
N SER A 355 10.90 -7.09 19.56
CA SER A 355 11.67 -6.75 18.35
C SER A 355 11.39 -5.35 17.84
N PHE A 356 10.12 -4.90 17.89
CA PHE A 356 9.75 -3.58 17.39
C PHE A 356 10.43 -2.44 18.19
N PRO A 357 10.33 -2.36 19.53
CA PRO A 357 11.08 -1.39 20.33
C PRO A 357 12.60 -1.48 20.17
N ILE A 358 13.17 -2.69 19.99
CA ILE A 358 14.60 -2.83 19.71
C ILE A 358 14.95 -2.16 18.37
N GLY A 359 14.12 -2.33 17.35
CA GLY A 359 14.26 -1.63 16.07
C GLY A 359 14.23 -0.10 16.23
N VAL A 360 13.30 0.41 17.03
CA VAL A 360 13.24 1.84 17.38
C VAL A 360 14.55 2.29 18.04
N GLY A 361 15.05 1.54 19.01
CA GLY A 361 16.31 1.84 19.70
C GLY A 361 17.52 1.86 18.75
N ILE A 362 17.60 0.90 17.82
CA ILE A 362 18.66 0.85 16.80
C ILE A 362 18.58 2.06 15.87
N ALA A 363 17.38 2.46 15.45
CA ALA A 363 17.22 3.63 14.58
C ALA A 363 17.65 4.92 15.29
N LEU A 364 17.19 5.13 16.52
CA LEU A 364 17.53 6.33 17.31
C LEU A 364 19.01 6.39 17.66
N SER A 365 19.63 5.26 18.02
CA SER A 365 21.08 5.22 18.30
C SER A 365 21.92 5.53 17.07
N ASN A 366 21.48 5.10 15.88
CA ASN A 366 22.16 5.39 14.62
C ASN A 366 22.00 6.84 14.16
N ILE A 367 20.81 7.41 14.34
CA ILE A 367 20.60 8.84 14.13
C ILE A 367 21.55 9.63 15.03
N LEU A 368 21.55 9.33 16.34
CA LEU A 368 22.40 10.04 17.30
C LEU A 368 23.89 9.86 17.01
N LEU A 369 24.31 8.66 16.61
CA LEU A 369 25.70 8.39 16.22
C LEU A 369 26.12 9.26 15.03
N THR A 370 25.28 9.37 14.01
CA THR A 370 25.56 10.18 12.82
C THR A 370 25.65 11.67 13.17
N GLU A 371 24.75 12.16 14.03
CA GLU A 371 24.73 13.56 14.47
C GLU A 371 25.94 13.92 15.36
N ILE A 372 26.35 13.04 16.29
CA ILE A 372 27.48 13.30 17.21
C ILE A 372 28.83 13.16 16.50
N SER A 373 29.00 12.10 15.71
CA SER A 373 30.31 11.72 15.19
C SER A 373 30.61 12.32 13.81
N THR A 374 29.65 13.02 13.21
CA THR A 374 29.63 13.46 11.80
C THR A 374 29.98 12.37 10.77
N ASN A 375 30.04 11.10 11.20
CA ASN A 375 30.32 9.94 10.36
C ASN A 375 29.02 9.39 9.81
N SER A 376 28.59 9.89 8.66
CA SER A 376 27.63 9.20 7.81
C SER A 376 28.33 8.08 7.01
N GLY A 377 27.55 7.10 6.55
CA GLY A 377 28.06 6.07 5.64
C GLY A 377 28.17 4.68 6.25
N ILE A 378 29.38 4.13 6.33
CA ILE A 378 29.61 2.71 6.65
C ILE A 378 29.45 2.43 8.15
N LEU A 379 29.87 3.34 9.03
CA LEU A 379 29.88 3.09 10.48
C LEU A 379 28.47 2.89 11.05
N PRO A 380 27.48 3.79 10.84
CA PRO A 380 26.10 3.57 11.29
C PRO A 380 25.50 2.28 10.68
N LEU A 381 25.80 1.99 9.42
CA LEU A 381 25.34 0.76 8.80
C LEU A 381 25.91 -0.50 9.49
N MET A 382 27.23 -0.52 9.76
CA MET A 382 27.87 -1.66 10.41
C MET A 382 27.38 -1.86 11.83
N THR A 383 27.19 -0.80 12.62
CA THR A 383 26.64 -0.91 13.98
C THR A 383 25.22 -1.45 13.95
N ALA A 384 24.36 -0.96 13.04
CA ALA A 384 23.02 -1.49 12.85
C ALA A 384 23.02 -2.98 12.49
N LEU A 385 23.83 -3.40 11.50
CA LEU A 385 23.93 -4.80 11.08
C LEU A 385 24.48 -5.71 12.19
N LEU A 386 25.47 -5.25 12.96
CA LEU A 386 26.01 -5.99 14.10
C LEU A 386 24.96 -6.17 15.21
N LEU A 387 24.19 -5.12 15.53
CA LEU A 387 23.11 -5.20 16.52
C LEU A 387 21.99 -6.14 16.06
N ILE A 388 21.62 -6.10 14.78
CA ILE A 388 20.63 -7.01 14.19
C ILE A 388 21.14 -8.46 14.24
N GLY A 389 22.39 -8.70 13.83
CA GLY A 389 23.03 -10.02 13.86
C GLY A 389 23.17 -10.58 15.28
N PHE A 390 23.58 -9.74 16.24
CA PHE A 390 23.65 -10.10 17.65
C PHE A 390 22.27 -10.44 18.21
N TYR A 391 21.23 -9.65 17.89
CA TYR A 391 19.86 -9.94 18.30
C TYR A 391 19.37 -11.29 17.75
N ALA A 392 19.59 -11.56 16.46
CA ALA A 392 19.27 -12.85 15.85
C ALA A 392 20.00 -14.02 16.54
N TRP A 393 21.28 -13.82 16.87
CA TRP A 393 22.08 -14.80 17.61
C TRP A 393 21.52 -15.07 19.02
N VAL A 394 21.12 -14.02 19.75
CA VAL A 394 20.49 -14.16 21.08
C VAL A 394 19.17 -14.95 20.98
N LEU A 395 18.32 -14.65 19.99
CA LEU A 395 17.07 -15.39 19.78
C LEU A 395 17.34 -16.87 19.51
N ARG A 396 18.33 -17.16 18.66
CA ARG A 396 18.75 -18.54 18.36
C ARG A 396 19.27 -19.26 19.62
N ARG A 397 20.07 -18.58 20.45
CA ARG A 397 20.56 -19.13 21.74
C ARG A 397 19.45 -19.39 22.74
N ARG A 398 18.39 -18.58 22.72
CA ARG A 398 17.18 -18.80 23.52
C ARG A 398 16.25 -19.87 22.93
N GLY A 399 16.64 -20.52 21.83
CA GLY A 399 15.90 -21.61 21.20
C GLY A 399 14.72 -21.17 20.34
N ALA A 400 14.74 -19.96 19.79
CA ALA A 400 13.75 -19.53 18.80
C ALA A 400 13.97 -20.27 17.47
N ASP A 401 12.89 -20.68 16.82
CA ASP A 401 12.98 -21.34 15.50
C ASP A 401 13.25 -20.33 14.37
N ALA A 402 13.57 -20.83 13.17
CA ALA A 402 13.90 -19.98 12.03
C ALA A 402 12.76 -19.06 11.58
N GLY A 403 11.50 -19.50 11.69
CA GLY A 403 10.33 -18.71 11.39
C GLY A 403 10.07 -17.62 12.43
N GLU A 404 10.30 -17.92 13.71
CA GLU A 404 10.23 -16.93 14.80
C GLU A 404 11.31 -15.85 14.63
N ILE A 405 12.54 -16.24 14.29
CA ILE A 405 13.65 -15.30 14.02
C ILE A 405 13.34 -14.43 12.79
N ARG A 406 12.84 -15.01 11.69
CA ARG A 406 12.45 -14.23 10.51
C ARG A 406 11.39 -13.18 10.85
N LEU A 407 10.34 -13.59 11.58
CA LEU A 407 9.28 -12.67 11.98
C LEU A 407 9.80 -11.55 12.90
N ALA A 408 10.72 -11.89 13.81
CA ALA A 408 11.40 -10.94 14.67
C ALA A 408 12.20 -9.91 13.87
N LEU A 409 13.00 -10.37 12.90
CA LEU A 409 13.81 -9.51 12.04
C LEU A 409 12.95 -8.57 11.18
N ILE A 410 11.87 -9.07 10.58
CA ILE A 410 10.94 -8.25 9.80
C ILE A 410 10.28 -7.20 10.70
N THR A 411 9.87 -7.58 11.92
CA THR A 411 9.27 -6.66 12.88
C THR A 411 10.26 -5.60 13.35
N LEU A 412 11.52 -5.98 13.57
CA LEU A 412 12.61 -5.08 13.92
C LEU A 412 12.88 -4.06 12.80
N VAL A 413 13.01 -4.52 11.55
CA VAL A 413 13.20 -3.64 10.38
C VAL A 413 12.00 -2.71 10.18
N SER A 414 10.79 -3.20 10.43
CA SER A 414 9.57 -2.36 10.41
C SER A 414 9.64 -1.26 11.48
N GLY A 415 10.11 -1.58 12.69
CA GLY A 415 10.36 -0.60 13.76
C GLY A 415 11.37 0.47 13.34
N ILE A 416 12.49 0.05 12.73
CA ILE A 416 13.49 0.98 12.18
C ILE A 416 12.85 1.92 11.15
N PHE A 417 12.17 1.37 10.15
CA PHE A 417 11.58 2.17 9.07
C PHE A 417 10.51 3.16 9.57
N VAL A 418 9.66 2.73 10.51
CA VAL A 418 8.65 3.60 11.14
C VAL A 418 9.32 4.73 11.91
N THR A 419 10.37 4.45 12.69
CA THR A 419 11.12 5.49 13.41
C THR A 419 11.75 6.49 12.45
N LEU A 420 12.43 6.02 11.40
CA LEU A 420 13.03 6.90 10.39
C LEU A 420 11.95 7.77 9.70
N THR A 421 10.79 7.18 9.41
CA THR A 421 9.66 7.93 8.83
C THR A 421 9.18 9.03 9.78
N ILE A 422 8.97 8.71 11.07
CA ILE A 422 8.52 9.68 12.07
C ILE A 422 9.55 10.80 12.26
N VAL A 423 10.83 10.45 12.36
CA VAL A 423 11.93 11.43 12.51
C VAL A 423 11.99 12.34 11.29
N GLY A 424 11.95 11.78 10.08
CA GLY A 424 11.99 12.56 8.85
C GLY A 424 10.79 13.51 8.70
N ILE A 425 9.58 13.07 9.09
CA ILE A 425 8.38 13.91 9.05
C ILE A 425 8.47 15.02 10.10
N GLY A 426 8.65 14.67 11.37
CA GLY A 426 8.43 15.59 12.50
C GLY A 426 9.67 16.36 12.96
N PHE A 427 10.86 15.77 12.85
CA PHE A 427 12.07 16.20 13.56
C PHE A 427 13.16 16.75 12.65
N ARG A 428 12.93 16.83 11.33
CA ARG A 428 13.86 17.46 10.38
C ARG A 428 13.43 18.90 10.09
N GLY A 429 14.33 19.85 10.39
CA GLY A 429 14.21 21.29 10.19
C GLY A 429 15.02 21.79 8.99
N GLU A 430 15.51 23.02 9.04
CA GLU A 430 16.28 23.64 7.95
C GLU A 430 17.45 22.77 7.50
N GLY A 431 17.65 22.61 6.19
CA GLY A 431 18.73 21.79 5.61
C GLY A 431 18.63 20.30 5.93
N MET A 432 17.46 19.80 6.37
CA MET A 432 17.30 18.47 6.96
C MET A 432 18.12 18.27 8.25
N ALA A 433 18.46 19.35 8.97
CA ALA A 433 19.06 19.24 10.29
C ALA A 433 18.07 18.67 11.31
N LEU A 434 18.56 17.88 12.27
CA LEU A 434 17.74 17.37 13.36
C LEU A 434 17.37 18.53 14.29
N ARG A 435 16.08 18.73 14.55
CA ARG A 435 15.56 19.72 15.48
C ARG A 435 14.78 19.06 16.60
N SER A 436 14.70 19.72 17.75
CA SER A 436 13.78 19.28 18.81
C SER A 436 12.35 19.57 18.37
N ALA A 437 11.38 18.78 18.83
CA ALA A 437 9.96 19.05 18.54
C ALA A 437 9.45 20.37 19.16
N TRP A 438 10.25 21.00 20.03
CA TRP A 438 9.91 22.17 20.83
C TRP A 438 10.76 23.41 20.49
N SER A 439 11.58 23.31 19.44
CA SER A 439 12.45 24.36 18.90
C SER A 439 12.07 24.61 17.44
#